data_AF-A0A7X7PVI9-F1
#
_entry.id   AF-A0A7X7PVI9-F1
#
_cell.length_a   1.000
_cell.length_b   1.000
_cell.length_c   1.000
_cell.angle_alpha   90.00
_cell.angle_beta   90.00
_cell.angle_gamma   90.00
#
_symmetry.space_group_name_H-M   'P 1'
#
loop_
_entity.id
_entity.type
_entity.pdbx_description
1 polymer ?
#
loop_
_entity_poly.entity_id
_entity_poly.type
_entity_poly.pdbx_seq_one_letter_code
_entity_poly.pdbx_strand_id
1 'polypeptide(L)'
;MIEPLQALLKRGFMLADALFNRAFGERMNPLYHLGSIAFSLFWLVAVSGIYLYIFFDTSVTGAHASVESLTHEQWYAGGIMRSVHRYASDAMVVVMFTHLVRHFAFDRMRGIRWFSWITGIVLIWLLYTSGANGYMLPWDRLAQFVATGTFEWLSWLPGFGGTLVRNVIYPSSVNDRFFSLLVFIHIGVPLMLLLVMWVHVQRVPKAKMQPPRAIAASVCIALLALAIAVPVTSQGGPAELGTEPASLQLDWFYLSGYALLYRWSPGAVWALAGAATLSLAVLPWISPRVNRAQRQTFRLTLHPGAHELAVHAGETLLDAGLKAGLALPFECRNGGCGVCVCSVLRGSIDYGPYQPSVLTERMRASGKALLCCATARSDLEIEVESLEGAGHRAARTYAARIDALERLSEDVILLELSLLEDERIEFTAGQYLNVVLEDGQRRAFSFANAPHDNARIELHIRRVPGGRFTTRVFTELKVGDSLVLEGPFGRFILSESDKPILLVAGVTGFAPIKSIVEDAFHRRIERPMHLYWGARRRADLYMAELALEWQRTHANFSVTFVLSEETSP
;
A
#
# COMPACT_ATOMS: atom_id res chain seq x y z
N MET A 1 -20.09 -22.43 -14.28
CA MET A 1 -19.13 -22.96 -13.28
C MET A 1 -18.25 -21.89 -12.63
N ILE A 2 -17.85 -20.82 -13.34
CA ILE A 2 -16.96 -19.78 -12.76
C ILE A 2 -17.60 -19.01 -11.60
N GLU A 3 -18.85 -18.55 -11.74
CA GLU A 3 -19.53 -17.75 -10.72
C GLU A 3 -19.68 -18.43 -9.34
N PRO A 4 -20.15 -19.69 -9.23
CA PRO A 4 -20.24 -20.35 -7.91
C PRO A 4 -18.86 -20.56 -7.29
N LEU A 5 -17.83 -20.83 -8.09
CA LEU A 5 -16.45 -20.95 -7.61
C LEU A 5 -15.93 -19.60 -7.07
N GLN A 6 -16.11 -18.51 -7.82
CA GLN A 6 -15.75 -17.16 -7.34
C GLN A 6 -16.50 -16.80 -6.07
N ALA A 7 -17.81 -17.10 -5.97
CA ALA A 7 -18.59 -16.85 -4.78
C ALA A 7 -18.08 -17.62 -3.56
N LEU A 8 -17.71 -18.90 -3.73
CA LEU A 8 -17.13 -19.71 -2.67
C LEU A 8 -15.77 -19.16 -2.21
N LEU A 9 -14.85 -18.91 -3.15
CA LEU A 9 -13.51 -18.39 -2.86
C LEU A 9 -13.60 -17.02 -2.16
N LYS A 10 -14.49 -16.16 -2.64
CA LYS A 10 -14.74 -14.84 -2.07
C LYS A 10 -15.22 -14.94 -0.62
N ARG A 11 -16.14 -15.86 -0.31
CA ARG A 11 -16.55 -16.13 1.08
C ARG A 11 -15.37 -16.58 1.93
N GLY A 12 -14.53 -17.48 1.41
CA GLY A 12 -13.29 -17.91 2.08
C GLY A 12 -12.36 -16.75 2.41
N PHE A 13 -12.07 -15.88 1.43
CA PHE A 13 -11.25 -14.69 1.67
C PHE A 13 -11.87 -13.70 2.64
N MET A 14 -13.19 -13.52 2.62
CA MET A 14 -13.86 -12.65 3.58
C MET A 14 -13.75 -13.19 5.01
N LEU A 15 -13.83 -14.51 5.21
CA LEU A 15 -13.61 -15.13 6.51
C LEU A 15 -12.15 -14.96 6.97
N ALA A 16 -11.19 -15.20 6.07
CA ALA A 16 -9.78 -15.01 6.35
C ALA A 16 -9.45 -13.55 6.68
N ASP A 17 -9.98 -12.60 5.90
CA ASP A 17 -9.83 -11.17 6.13
C ASP A 17 -10.39 -10.76 7.51
N ALA A 18 -11.55 -11.29 7.92
CA ALA A 18 -12.13 -11.00 9.23
C ALA A 18 -11.26 -11.53 10.38
N LEU A 19 -10.73 -12.75 10.24
CA LEU A 19 -9.82 -13.35 11.22
C LEU A 19 -8.54 -12.52 11.35
N PHE A 20 -7.92 -12.15 10.22
CA PHE A 20 -6.68 -11.37 10.21
C PHE A 20 -6.91 -9.93 10.65
N ASN A 21 -8.05 -9.31 10.33
CA ASN A 21 -8.42 -7.99 10.85
C ASN A 21 -8.55 -8.01 12.38
N ARG A 22 -9.09 -9.09 12.95
CA ARG A 22 -9.17 -9.23 14.41
C ARG A 22 -7.78 -9.40 15.05
N ALA A 23 -6.88 -10.10 14.39
CA ALA A 23 -5.54 -10.36 14.91
C ALA A 23 -4.58 -9.17 14.77
N PHE A 24 -4.62 -8.47 13.63
CA PHE A 24 -3.63 -7.45 13.27
C PHE A 24 -4.20 -6.03 13.17
N GLY A 25 -5.53 -5.87 13.17
CA GLY A 25 -6.20 -4.63 12.82
C GLY A 25 -6.33 -4.44 11.30
N GLU A 26 -7.24 -3.55 10.88
CA GLU A 26 -7.63 -3.39 9.47
C GLU A 26 -6.50 -2.84 8.58
N ARG A 27 -5.66 -1.94 9.11
CA ARG A 27 -4.54 -1.34 8.35
C ARG A 27 -3.36 -2.29 8.18
N MET A 28 -3.17 -3.18 9.13
CA MET A 28 -1.99 -4.04 9.24
C MET A 28 -2.27 -5.50 8.85
N ASN A 29 -3.45 -5.78 8.29
CA ASN A 29 -3.77 -7.10 7.76
C ASN A 29 -2.88 -7.44 6.54
N PRO A 30 -1.98 -8.45 6.62
CA PRO A 30 -1.05 -8.80 5.54
C PRO A 30 -1.74 -9.25 4.25
N LEU A 31 -2.98 -9.75 4.31
CA LEU A 31 -3.76 -10.14 3.13
C LEU A 31 -4.11 -8.95 2.22
N TYR A 32 -4.03 -7.71 2.73
CA TYR A 32 -4.19 -6.49 1.95
C TYR A 32 -2.89 -6.03 1.28
N HIS A 33 -1.75 -6.59 1.68
CA HIS A 33 -0.42 -6.18 1.25
C HIS A 33 0.30 -7.21 0.38
N LEU A 34 -0.39 -8.26 -0.09
CA LEU A 34 0.20 -9.40 -0.83
C LEU A 34 1.12 -8.98 -1.98
N GLY A 35 0.71 -8.03 -2.82
CA GLY A 35 1.56 -7.57 -3.94
C GLY A 35 2.85 -6.88 -3.47
N SER A 36 2.75 -6.02 -2.45
CA SER A 36 3.93 -5.37 -1.86
C SER A 36 4.83 -6.35 -1.08
N ILE A 37 4.24 -7.36 -0.41
CA ILE A 37 5.00 -8.43 0.26
C ILE A 37 5.78 -9.24 -0.77
N ALA A 38 5.17 -9.61 -1.91
CA ALA A 38 5.87 -10.30 -2.99
C ALA A 38 7.06 -9.47 -3.53
N PHE A 39 6.88 -8.16 -3.67
CA PHE A 39 7.96 -7.26 -4.12
C PHE A 39 9.10 -7.16 -3.10
N SER A 40 8.79 -7.09 -1.80
CA SER A 40 9.82 -7.13 -0.75
C SER A 40 10.52 -8.48 -0.66
N LEU A 41 9.80 -9.59 -0.83
CA LEU A 41 10.38 -10.93 -0.86
C LEU A 41 11.35 -11.09 -2.03
N PHE A 42 11.03 -10.54 -3.21
CA PHE A 42 11.97 -10.52 -4.34
C PHE A 42 13.31 -9.88 -3.94
N TRP A 43 13.30 -8.73 -3.27
CA TRP A 43 14.54 -8.09 -2.82
C TRP A 43 15.29 -8.92 -1.77
N LEU A 44 14.57 -9.60 -0.89
CA LEU A 44 15.18 -10.52 0.08
C LEU A 44 15.87 -11.70 -0.62
N VAL A 45 15.22 -12.29 -1.64
CA VAL A 45 15.80 -13.34 -2.49
C VAL A 45 17.00 -12.80 -3.26
N ALA A 46 16.91 -11.61 -3.86
CA ALA A 46 18.01 -11.01 -4.62
C ALA A 46 19.24 -10.73 -3.75
N VAL A 47 19.05 -10.09 -2.58
CA VAL A 47 20.16 -9.78 -1.65
C VAL A 47 20.79 -11.06 -1.11
N SER A 48 19.98 -12.03 -0.70
CA SER A 48 20.50 -13.33 -0.25
C SER A 48 21.19 -14.10 -1.37
N GLY A 49 20.68 -14.02 -2.60
CA GLY A 49 21.28 -14.67 -3.77
C GLY A 49 22.63 -14.06 -4.15
N ILE A 50 22.76 -12.73 -4.10
CA ILE A 50 24.04 -12.03 -4.31
C ILE A 50 25.07 -12.48 -3.28
N TYR A 51 24.69 -12.58 -2.00
CA TYR A 51 25.56 -13.09 -0.95
C TYR A 51 26.03 -14.52 -1.27
N LEU A 52 25.10 -15.42 -1.58
CA LEU A 52 25.45 -16.82 -1.90
C LEU A 52 26.34 -16.92 -3.13
N TYR A 53 26.08 -16.10 -4.16
CA TYR A 53 26.86 -16.08 -5.39
C TYR A 53 28.33 -15.68 -5.16
N ILE A 54 28.62 -14.76 -4.23
CA ILE A 54 30.00 -14.36 -3.90
C ILE A 54 30.86 -15.56 -3.46
N PHE A 55 30.25 -16.56 -2.82
CA PHE A 55 30.93 -17.73 -2.29
C PHE A 55 30.66 -19.01 -3.10
N PHE A 56 29.87 -18.93 -4.17
CA PHE A 56 29.52 -20.10 -4.98
C PHE A 56 30.61 -20.37 -6.04
N ASP A 57 31.09 -21.60 -6.08
CA ASP A 57 32.05 -22.05 -7.08
C ASP A 57 31.30 -22.58 -8.31
N THR A 58 31.55 -21.98 -9.48
CA THR A 58 30.90 -22.36 -10.74
C THR A 58 31.60 -23.49 -11.49
N SER A 59 32.59 -24.15 -10.88
CA SER A 59 33.22 -25.35 -11.44
C SER A 59 32.41 -26.61 -11.16
N VAL A 60 32.50 -27.61 -12.04
CA VAL A 60 31.79 -28.89 -11.87
C VAL A 60 32.17 -29.62 -10.59
N THR A 61 33.43 -29.50 -10.16
CA THR A 61 33.92 -30.13 -8.93
C THR A 61 33.65 -29.30 -7.68
N GLY A 62 33.49 -27.98 -7.83
CA GLY A 62 33.34 -27.03 -6.72
C GLY A 62 31.90 -26.68 -6.36
N ALA A 63 30.93 -26.84 -7.29
CA ALA A 63 29.54 -26.42 -7.07
C ALA A 63 28.92 -27.00 -5.78
N HIS A 64 28.93 -28.33 -5.62
CA HIS A 64 28.41 -28.97 -4.41
C HIS A 64 29.24 -28.63 -3.17
N ALA A 65 30.57 -28.68 -3.27
CA ALA A 65 31.46 -28.43 -2.14
C ALA A 65 31.32 -27.00 -1.59
N SER A 66 31.17 -26.00 -2.46
CA SER A 66 30.99 -24.59 -2.06
C SER A 66 29.67 -24.37 -1.31
N VAL A 67 28.59 -25.04 -1.71
CA VAL A 67 27.30 -24.98 -1.02
C VAL A 67 27.34 -25.70 0.33
N GLU A 68 28.05 -26.81 0.44
CA GLU A 68 28.25 -27.51 1.72
C GLU A 68 29.11 -26.68 2.68
N SER A 69 30.18 -26.03 2.20
CA SER A 69 30.98 -25.10 3.00
C SER A 69 30.14 -23.93 3.51
N LEU A 70 29.32 -23.30 2.65
CA LEU A 70 28.37 -22.27 3.06
C LEU A 70 27.41 -22.75 4.15
N THR A 71 26.95 -24.00 4.04
CA THR A 71 25.94 -24.57 4.94
C THR A 71 26.52 -24.96 6.30
N HIS A 72 27.71 -25.55 6.32
CA HIS A 72 28.28 -26.17 7.52
C HIS A 72 29.43 -25.35 8.14
N GLU A 73 30.30 -24.74 7.33
CA GLU A 73 31.46 -23.98 7.84
C GLU A 73 31.09 -22.52 8.11
N GLN A 74 30.23 -21.93 7.28
CA GLN A 74 29.65 -20.60 7.50
C GLN A 74 28.20 -20.67 8.00
N TRP A 75 27.84 -21.67 8.81
CA TRP A 75 26.43 -21.89 9.21
C TRP A 75 25.73 -20.63 9.76
N TYR A 76 26.46 -19.77 10.48
CA TYR A 76 25.95 -18.54 11.11
C TYR A 76 25.60 -17.42 10.11
N ALA A 77 26.13 -17.47 8.89
CA ALA A 77 25.88 -16.47 7.85
C ALA A 77 25.48 -17.14 6.53
N GLY A 78 26.35 -17.97 5.94
CA GLY A 78 26.06 -18.75 4.74
C GLY A 78 24.86 -19.69 4.90
N GLY A 79 24.80 -20.47 5.98
CA GLY A 79 23.68 -21.38 6.24
C GLY A 79 22.35 -20.66 6.43
N ILE A 80 22.37 -19.54 7.18
CA ILE A 80 21.20 -18.67 7.34
C ILE A 80 20.80 -18.06 6.00
N MET A 81 21.73 -17.48 5.25
CA MET A 81 21.43 -16.83 3.96
C MET A 81 20.91 -17.82 2.92
N ARG A 82 21.44 -19.05 2.88
CA ARG A 82 20.91 -20.14 2.04
C ARG A 82 19.47 -20.46 2.40
N SER A 83 19.18 -20.60 3.69
CA SER A 83 17.85 -20.92 4.18
C SER A 83 16.87 -19.77 3.94
N VAL A 84 17.27 -18.53 4.20
CA VAL A 84 16.47 -17.32 3.89
C VAL A 84 16.20 -17.22 2.40
N HIS A 85 17.19 -17.45 1.54
CA HIS A 85 17.01 -17.43 0.08
C HIS A 85 15.96 -18.45 -0.38
N ARG A 86 16.07 -19.68 0.12
CA ARG A 86 15.12 -20.76 -0.15
C ARG A 86 13.70 -20.43 0.34
N TYR A 87 13.55 -20.04 1.61
CA TYR A 87 12.24 -19.79 2.22
C TYR A 87 11.59 -18.50 1.73
N ALA A 88 12.36 -17.47 1.40
CA ALA A 88 11.83 -16.25 0.78
C ALA A 88 11.28 -16.54 -0.62
N SER A 89 11.95 -17.42 -1.38
CA SER A 89 11.48 -17.91 -2.68
C SER A 89 10.16 -18.70 -2.55
N ASP A 90 10.06 -19.61 -1.58
CA ASP A 90 8.80 -20.32 -1.28
C ASP A 90 7.67 -19.38 -0.88
N ALA A 91 7.96 -18.44 0.04
CA ALA A 91 7.00 -17.45 0.47
C ALA A 91 6.50 -16.60 -0.71
N MET A 92 7.39 -16.29 -1.67
CA MET A 92 7.02 -15.54 -2.87
C MET A 92 6.03 -16.32 -3.73
N VAL A 93 6.19 -17.63 -3.91
CA VAL A 93 5.21 -18.51 -4.60
C VAL A 93 3.86 -18.47 -3.88
N VAL A 94 3.85 -18.67 -2.56
CA VAL A 94 2.61 -18.69 -1.75
C VAL A 94 1.87 -17.35 -1.85
N VAL A 95 2.59 -16.24 -1.69
CA VAL A 95 2.03 -14.89 -1.73
C VAL A 95 1.52 -14.55 -3.12
N MET A 96 2.27 -14.88 -4.19
CA MET A 96 1.83 -14.65 -5.57
C MET A 96 0.62 -15.51 -5.96
N PHE A 97 0.59 -16.78 -5.56
CA PHE A 97 -0.58 -17.63 -5.79
C PHE A 97 -1.81 -17.10 -5.04
N THR A 98 -1.65 -16.73 -3.76
CA THR A 98 -2.72 -16.12 -2.97
C THR A 98 -3.21 -14.82 -3.61
N HIS A 99 -2.29 -14.00 -4.13
CA HIS A 99 -2.59 -12.77 -4.86
C HIS A 99 -3.42 -13.05 -6.12
N LEU A 100 -3.01 -14.01 -6.96
CA LEU A 100 -3.73 -14.45 -8.16
C LEU A 100 -5.16 -14.91 -7.82
N VAL A 101 -5.29 -15.85 -6.89
CA VAL A 101 -6.58 -16.45 -6.52
C VAL A 101 -7.50 -15.42 -5.88
N ARG A 102 -6.97 -14.49 -5.09
CA ARG A 102 -7.74 -13.37 -4.54
C ARG A 102 -8.28 -12.48 -5.65
N HIS A 103 -7.44 -12.06 -6.59
CA HIS A 103 -7.89 -11.22 -7.70
C HIS A 103 -8.92 -11.92 -8.59
N PHE A 104 -8.79 -13.24 -8.79
CA PHE A 104 -9.81 -14.05 -9.44
C PHE A 104 -11.14 -14.07 -8.66
N ALA A 105 -11.09 -14.31 -7.35
CA ALA A 105 -12.27 -14.42 -6.49
C ALA A 105 -13.11 -13.14 -6.44
N PHE A 106 -12.44 -11.97 -6.49
CA PHE A 106 -13.10 -10.65 -6.50
C PHE A 106 -13.36 -10.10 -7.91
N ASP A 107 -13.21 -10.92 -8.97
CA ASP A 107 -13.38 -10.54 -10.39
C ASP A 107 -12.53 -9.31 -10.82
N ARG A 108 -11.33 -9.16 -10.22
CA ARG A 108 -10.43 -8.00 -10.41
C ARG A 108 -9.42 -8.19 -11.53
N MET A 109 -9.83 -8.82 -12.63
CA MET A 109 -8.98 -9.10 -13.80
C MET A 109 -9.50 -8.51 -15.12
N ARG A 110 -10.66 -7.83 -15.09
CA ARG A 110 -11.33 -7.30 -16.29
C ARG A 110 -11.10 -5.80 -16.47
N GLY A 111 -11.58 -5.25 -17.58
CA GLY A 111 -11.49 -3.81 -17.88
C GLY A 111 -10.04 -3.36 -17.93
N ILE A 112 -9.70 -2.21 -17.32
CA ILE A 112 -8.32 -1.68 -17.29
C ILE A 112 -7.28 -2.69 -16.76
N ARG A 113 -7.70 -3.68 -15.96
CA ARG A 113 -6.79 -4.59 -15.26
C ARG A 113 -6.42 -5.84 -16.05
N TRP A 114 -6.97 -6.06 -17.25
CA TRP A 114 -6.61 -7.22 -18.08
C TRP A 114 -5.11 -7.25 -18.35
N PHE A 115 -4.49 -6.08 -18.52
CA PHE A 115 -3.05 -5.95 -18.75
C PHE A 115 -2.22 -6.44 -17.55
N SER A 116 -2.57 -6.00 -16.34
CA SER A 116 -1.91 -6.47 -15.12
C SER A 116 -2.13 -7.98 -14.92
N TRP A 117 -3.31 -8.50 -15.27
CA TRP A 117 -3.58 -9.94 -15.21
C TRP A 117 -2.65 -10.75 -16.14
N ILE A 118 -2.51 -10.35 -17.40
CA ILE A 118 -1.65 -11.03 -18.38
C ILE A 118 -0.17 -10.95 -17.97
N THR A 119 0.31 -9.77 -17.57
CA THR A 119 1.68 -9.64 -17.05
C THR A 119 1.90 -10.49 -15.79
N GLY A 120 0.88 -10.65 -14.94
CA GLY A 120 0.92 -11.57 -13.79
C GLY A 120 1.11 -13.04 -14.18
N ILE A 121 0.50 -13.49 -15.28
CA ILE A 121 0.71 -14.86 -15.81
C ILE A 121 2.16 -15.05 -16.27
N VAL A 122 2.74 -14.04 -16.92
CA VAL A 122 4.17 -14.06 -17.32
C VAL A 122 5.07 -14.14 -16.09
N LEU A 123 4.75 -13.41 -15.01
CA LEU A 123 5.50 -13.46 -13.75
C LEU A 123 5.49 -14.85 -13.10
N ILE A 124 4.39 -15.59 -13.19
CA ILE A 124 4.30 -16.97 -12.67
C ILE A 124 5.33 -17.86 -13.38
N TRP A 125 5.41 -17.79 -14.70
CA TRP A 125 6.39 -18.55 -15.47
C TRP A 125 7.83 -18.15 -15.15
N LEU A 126 8.13 -16.85 -15.09
CA LEU A 126 9.47 -16.38 -14.76
C LEU A 126 9.89 -16.80 -13.34
N LEU A 127 8.99 -16.72 -12.36
CA LEU A 127 9.25 -17.19 -11.00
C LEU A 127 9.49 -18.69 -10.97
N TYR A 128 8.63 -19.47 -11.64
CA TYR A 128 8.74 -20.93 -11.71
C TYR A 128 10.07 -21.36 -12.33
N THR A 129 10.43 -20.78 -13.48
CA THR A 129 11.70 -21.06 -14.18
C THR A 129 12.90 -20.69 -13.32
N SER A 130 12.89 -19.51 -12.68
CA SER A 130 13.99 -19.09 -11.80
C SER A 130 14.16 -20.02 -10.60
N GLY A 131 13.07 -20.40 -9.94
CA GLY A 131 13.11 -21.30 -8.79
C GLY A 131 13.57 -22.71 -9.15
N ALA A 132 13.00 -23.31 -10.21
CA ALA A 132 13.41 -24.61 -10.71
C ALA A 132 14.90 -24.64 -11.11
N ASN A 133 15.39 -23.59 -11.77
CA ASN A 133 16.80 -23.46 -12.11
C ASN A 133 17.69 -23.25 -10.86
N GLY A 134 17.21 -22.55 -9.83
CA GLY A 134 17.91 -22.40 -8.56
C GLY A 134 18.15 -23.73 -7.85
N TYR A 135 17.21 -24.67 -7.93
CA TYR A 135 17.36 -26.04 -7.42
C TYR A 135 18.47 -26.84 -8.10
N MET A 136 18.89 -26.46 -9.31
CA MET A 136 19.95 -27.15 -10.04
C MET A 136 21.35 -26.73 -9.56
N LEU A 137 21.49 -25.58 -8.89
CA LEU A 137 22.80 -25.01 -8.54
C LEU A 137 23.55 -25.78 -7.43
N PRO A 138 22.91 -26.27 -6.35
CA PRO A 138 23.61 -27.03 -5.31
C PRO A 138 24.27 -28.33 -5.77
N TRP A 139 23.86 -28.86 -6.93
CA TRP A 139 24.39 -30.08 -7.53
C TRP A 139 24.44 -31.31 -6.60
N ASP A 140 23.42 -31.42 -5.74
CA ASP A 140 23.12 -32.64 -4.98
C ASP A 140 22.23 -33.60 -5.79
N ARG A 141 21.82 -34.72 -5.21
CA ARG A 141 20.96 -35.69 -5.90
C ARG A 141 19.58 -35.13 -6.26
N LEU A 142 19.07 -34.15 -5.49
CA LEU A 142 17.83 -33.44 -5.86
C LEU A 142 18.06 -32.54 -7.07
N ALA A 143 19.15 -31.78 -7.10
CA ALA A 143 19.54 -30.94 -8.23
C ALA A 143 19.68 -31.75 -9.52
N GLN A 144 20.30 -32.94 -9.45
CA GLN A 144 20.38 -33.87 -10.58
C GLN A 144 18.98 -34.27 -11.08
N PHE A 145 18.09 -34.67 -10.17
CA PHE A 145 16.71 -35.03 -10.51
C PHE A 145 15.97 -33.88 -11.20
N VAL A 146 16.07 -32.67 -10.65
CA VAL A 146 15.41 -31.47 -11.21
C VAL A 146 16.02 -31.11 -12.56
N ALA A 147 17.35 -31.15 -12.70
CA ALA A 147 18.03 -30.87 -13.97
C ALA A 147 17.60 -31.86 -15.05
N THR A 148 17.69 -33.17 -14.80
CA THR A 148 17.27 -34.21 -15.76
C THR A 148 15.82 -34.03 -16.17
N GLY A 149 14.89 -33.93 -15.20
CA GLY A 149 13.47 -33.76 -15.49
C GLY A 149 13.15 -32.48 -16.28
N THR A 150 13.84 -31.36 -15.98
CA THR A 150 13.62 -30.11 -16.72
C THR A 150 14.09 -30.22 -18.17
N PHE A 151 15.30 -30.73 -18.38
CA PHE A 151 15.87 -30.82 -19.72
C PHE A 151 15.15 -31.87 -20.56
N GLU A 152 14.65 -32.96 -19.97
CA GLU A 152 13.76 -33.92 -20.63
C GLU A 152 12.45 -33.26 -21.05
N TRP A 153 11.85 -32.49 -20.14
CA TRP A 153 10.60 -31.80 -20.43
C TRP A 153 10.76 -30.75 -21.55
N LEU A 154 11.82 -29.95 -21.50
CA LEU A 154 12.14 -28.96 -22.53
C LEU A 154 12.48 -29.59 -23.89
N SER A 155 13.12 -30.77 -23.89
CA SER A 155 13.49 -31.49 -25.12
C SER A 155 12.28 -31.87 -26.00
N TRP A 156 11.07 -31.88 -25.43
CA TRP A 156 9.84 -32.09 -26.18
C TRP A 156 9.45 -30.90 -27.06
N LEU A 157 9.88 -29.66 -26.73
CA LEU A 157 9.52 -28.47 -27.49
C LEU A 157 10.22 -28.41 -28.86
N PRO A 158 9.53 -27.88 -29.90
CA PRO A 158 10.14 -27.66 -31.20
C PRO A 158 11.37 -26.74 -31.09
N GLY A 159 12.49 -27.17 -31.67
CA GLY A 159 13.76 -26.41 -31.65
C GLY A 159 14.76 -26.84 -30.57
N PHE A 160 14.35 -27.62 -29.57
CA PHE A 160 15.25 -28.07 -28.50
C PHE A 160 15.68 -29.54 -28.61
N GLY A 161 14.88 -30.41 -29.24
CA GLY A 161 15.25 -31.77 -29.63
C GLY A 161 15.86 -32.65 -28.52
N GLY A 162 16.36 -33.84 -28.87
CA GLY A 162 17.07 -34.71 -27.91
C GLY A 162 18.48 -34.24 -27.53
N THR A 163 18.87 -33.02 -27.91
CA THR A 163 20.23 -32.48 -27.70
C THR A 163 20.38 -31.79 -26.35
N LEU A 164 19.32 -31.16 -25.83
CA LEU A 164 19.35 -30.53 -24.49
C LEU A 164 19.61 -31.56 -23.39
N VAL A 165 18.91 -32.69 -23.42
CA VAL A 165 19.03 -33.75 -22.41
C VAL A 165 20.45 -34.32 -22.30
N ARG A 166 21.20 -34.33 -23.41
CA ARG A 166 22.59 -34.83 -23.43
C ARG A 166 23.53 -34.01 -22.56
N ASN A 167 23.17 -32.75 -22.28
CA ASN A 167 23.96 -31.86 -21.43
C ASN A 167 23.94 -32.25 -19.96
N VAL A 168 22.95 -33.06 -19.54
CA VAL A 168 22.75 -33.43 -18.12
C VAL A 168 22.85 -34.93 -17.85
N ILE A 169 22.77 -35.80 -18.86
CA ILE A 169 22.84 -37.26 -18.69
C ILE A 169 24.27 -37.80 -18.74
N TYR A 170 25.14 -37.25 -19.60
CA TYR A 170 26.50 -37.75 -19.75
C TYR A 170 27.47 -36.99 -18.82
N PRO A 171 28.28 -37.68 -18.00
CA PRO A 171 29.29 -37.03 -17.15
C PRO A 171 30.27 -36.14 -17.93
N SER A 172 30.59 -36.51 -19.17
CA SER A 172 31.46 -35.71 -20.05
C SER A 172 30.82 -34.40 -20.54
N SER A 173 29.49 -34.28 -20.49
CA SER A 173 28.76 -33.08 -20.89
C SER A 173 28.57 -32.09 -19.75
N VAL A 174 28.59 -32.55 -18.50
CA VAL A 174 28.50 -31.69 -17.31
C VAL A 174 29.90 -31.11 -17.02
N ASN A 175 30.09 -29.83 -17.34
CA ASN A 175 31.36 -29.13 -17.22
C ASN A 175 31.16 -27.72 -16.65
N ASP A 176 32.24 -26.96 -16.46
CA ASP A 176 32.18 -25.61 -15.89
C ASP A 176 31.30 -24.64 -16.70
N ARG A 177 31.19 -24.84 -18.03
CA ARG A 177 30.31 -24.02 -18.87
C ARG A 177 28.84 -24.31 -18.60
N PHE A 178 28.49 -25.55 -18.27
CA PHE A 178 27.13 -25.91 -17.88
C PHE A 178 26.71 -25.18 -16.60
N PHE A 179 27.55 -25.15 -15.56
CA PHE A 179 27.26 -24.39 -14.34
C PHE A 179 27.24 -22.88 -14.56
N SER A 180 28.17 -22.37 -15.38
CA SER A 180 28.15 -20.97 -15.79
C SER A 180 26.84 -20.58 -16.48
N LEU A 181 26.30 -21.47 -17.34
CA LEU A 181 24.99 -21.29 -17.96
C LEU A 181 23.86 -21.34 -16.93
N LEU A 182 23.86 -22.30 -16.00
CA LEU A 182 22.83 -22.37 -14.95
C LEU A 182 22.81 -21.10 -14.10
N VAL A 183 23.96 -20.58 -13.69
CA VAL A 183 24.07 -19.31 -12.95
C VAL A 183 23.62 -18.13 -13.81
N PHE A 184 24.01 -18.09 -15.09
CA PHE A 184 23.56 -17.03 -16.00
C PHE A 184 22.04 -17.00 -16.13
N ILE A 185 21.38 -18.16 -16.26
CA ILE A 185 19.92 -18.27 -16.24
C ILE A 185 19.37 -17.84 -14.89
N HIS A 186 19.99 -18.26 -13.78
CA HIS A 186 19.52 -17.96 -12.43
C HIS A 186 19.61 -16.48 -12.08
N ILE A 187 20.52 -15.73 -12.70
CA ILE A 187 20.62 -14.27 -12.56
C ILE A 187 19.74 -13.57 -13.59
N GLY A 188 19.77 -14.02 -14.84
CA GLY A 188 19.05 -13.39 -15.96
C GLY A 188 17.53 -13.45 -15.83
N VAL A 189 16.97 -14.60 -15.43
CA VAL A 189 15.51 -14.76 -15.30
C VAL A 189 14.94 -13.87 -14.18
N PRO A 190 15.54 -13.75 -12.98
CA PRO A 190 15.14 -12.75 -11.98
C PRO A 190 15.25 -11.30 -12.43
N LEU A 191 16.21 -10.93 -13.26
CA LEU A 191 16.28 -9.57 -13.82
C LEU A 191 15.09 -9.30 -14.76
N MET A 192 14.71 -10.29 -15.59
CA MET A 192 13.48 -10.23 -16.38
C MET A 192 12.24 -10.19 -15.49
N LEU A 193 12.22 -10.98 -14.42
CA LEU A 193 11.15 -10.99 -13.42
C LEU A 193 10.98 -9.58 -12.81
N LEU A 194 12.06 -8.93 -12.39
CA LEU A 194 12.05 -7.55 -11.88
C LEU A 194 11.50 -6.55 -12.90
N LEU A 195 11.96 -6.64 -14.15
CA LEU A 195 11.47 -5.79 -15.24
C LEU A 195 9.95 -5.96 -15.43
N VAL A 196 9.47 -7.20 -15.52
CA VAL A 196 8.04 -7.48 -15.69
C VAL A 196 7.25 -7.10 -14.44
N MET A 197 7.81 -7.25 -13.23
CA MET A 197 7.18 -6.79 -11.98
C MET A 197 7.00 -5.27 -11.99
N TRP A 198 8.01 -4.54 -12.47
CA TRP A 198 7.90 -3.09 -12.68
C TRP A 198 6.80 -2.77 -13.70
N VAL A 199 6.77 -3.43 -14.87
CA VAL A 199 5.69 -3.25 -15.86
C VAL A 199 4.30 -3.58 -15.28
N HIS A 200 4.20 -4.64 -14.49
CA HIS A 200 2.96 -5.11 -13.88
C HIS A 200 2.33 -4.06 -12.98
N VAL A 201 3.14 -3.31 -12.22
CA VAL A 201 2.66 -2.26 -11.31
C VAL A 201 2.40 -0.90 -11.97
N GLN A 202 2.99 -0.62 -13.15
CA GLN A 202 2.84 0.67 -13.85
C GLN A 202 1.38 1.05 -14.13
N ARG A 203 0.51 0.07 -14.40
CA ARG A 203 -0.93 0.31 -14.66
C ARG A 203 -1.83 0.02 -13.46
N VAL A 204 -1.25 -0.14 -12.28
CA VAL A 204 -1.98 -0.36 -11.03
C VAL A 204 -1.98 0.94 -10.22
N PRO A 205 -3.13 1.64 -10.12
CA PRO A 205 -3.22 2.87 -9.35
C PRO A 205 -2.79 2.67 -7.89
N LYS A 206 -1.98 3.59 -7.37
CA LYS A 206 -1.43 3.58 -5.99
C LYS A 206 -0.69 2.28 -5.62
N ALA A 207 -0.09 1.58 -6.58
CA ALA A 207 0.73 0.40 -6.27
C ALA A 207 1.91 0.77 -5.35
N LYS A 208 1.98 0.11 -4.19
CA LYS A 208 3.13 0.22 -3.28
C LYS A 208 4.05 -0.98 -3.52
N MET A 209 5.36 -0.73 -3.63
CA MET A 209 6.39 -1.77 -3.77
C MET A 209 6.95 -2.24 -2.43
N GLN A 210 6.55 -1.61 -1.32
CA GLN A 210 6.96 -1.98 0.03
C GLN A 210 5.73 -2.01 0.94
N PRO A 211 5.53 -3.09 1.72
CA PRO A 211 4.48 -3.14 2.72
C PRO A 211 4.85 -2.22 3.90
N PRO A 212 3.91 -1.94 4.81
CA PRO A 212 4.21 -1.29 6.07
C PRO A 212 5.41 -1.94 6.79
N ARG A 213 6.29 -1.12 7.37
CA ARG A 213 7.56 -1.58 7.97
C ARG A 213 7.38 -2.73 8.97
N ALA A 214 6.30 -2.70 9.75
CA ALA A 214 6.00 -3.78 10.69
C ALA A 214 5.71 -5.11 9.98
N ILE A 215 4.97 -5.12 8.86
CA ILE A 215 4.75 -6.36 8.07
C ILE A 215 6.07 -6.85 7.48
N ALA A 216 6.88 -5.95 6.89
CA ALA A 216 8.19 -6.31 6.34
C ALA A 216 9.10 -6.94 7.41
N ALA A 217 9.17 -6.32 8.59
CA ALA A 217 9.95 -6.82 9.72
C ALA A 217 9.43 -8.18 10.20
N SER A 218 8.12 -8.35 10.35
CA SER A 218 7.53 -9.63 10.77
C SER A 218 7.81 -10.76 9.77
N VAL A 219 7.74 -10.49 8.46
CA VAL A 219 8.09 -11.47 7.43
C VAL A 219 9.58 -11.83 7.51
N CYS A 220 10.46 -10.84 7.65
CA CYS A 220 11.90 -11.10 7.80
C CYS A 220 12.22 -11.91 9.06
N ILE A 221 11.63 -11.56 10.20
CA ILE A 221 11.81 -12.27 11.47
C ILE A 221 11.31 -13.71 11.35
N ALA A 222 10.14 -13.94 10.72
CA ALA A 222 9.61 -15.28 10.53
C ALA A 222 10.53 -16.14 9.65
N LEU A 223 11.09 -15.57 8.57
CA LEU A 223 12.03 -16.27 7.70
C LEU A 223 13.35 -16.57 8.39
N LEU A 224 13.87 -15.65 9.21
CA LEU A 224 15.07 -15.87 10.02
C LEU A 224 14.83 -16.94 11.09
N ALA A 225 13.69 -16.90 11.78
CA ALA A 225 13.32 -17.91 12.76
C ALA A 225 13.21 -19.29 12.11
N LEU A 226 12.60 -19.36 10.92
CA LEU A 226 12.52 -20.61 10.15
C LEU A 226 13.89 -21.10 9.70
N ALA A 227 14.76 -20.20 9.22
CA ALA A 227 16.13 -20.52 8.83
C ALA A 227 16.97 -21.09 9.98
N ILE A 228 16.74 -20.64 11.22
CA ILE A 228 17.42 -21.13 12.42
C ILE A 228 16.81 -22.47 12.88
N ALA A 229 15.47 -22.56 12.90
CA ALA A 229 14.77 -23.73 13.42
C ALA A 229 14.84 -24.94 12.46
N VAL A 230 14.80 -24.68 11.16
CA VAL A 230 14.83 -25.68 10.10
C VAL A 230 15.82 -25.18 9.04
N PRO A 231 17.14 -25.38 9.22
CA PRO A 231 18.11 -24.96 8.21
C PRO A 231 17.98 -25.82 6.94
N VAL A 232 18.17 -25.19 5.79
CA VAL A 232 18.13 -25.87 4.49
C VAL A 232 19.46 -26.56 4.24
N THR A 233 19.39 -27.86 4.02
CA THR A 233 20.54 -28.73 3.71
C THR A 233 20.39 -29.39 2.34
N SER A 234 21.50 -29.87 1.80
CA SER A 234 21.52 -30.62 0.53
C SER A 234 20.95 -32.03 0.72
N GLN A 235 20.36 -32.61 -0.31
CA GLN A 235 19.67 -33.89 -0.27
C GLN A 235 20.45 -34.99 -1.01
N GLY A 236 20.73 -36.09 -0.30
CA GLY A 236 21.27 -37.31 -0.90
C GLY A 236 22.76 -37.27 -1.27
N GLY A 237 23.49 -36.23 -0.87
CA GLY A 237 24.90 -36.06 -1.22
C GLY A 237 25.12 -35.54 -2.64
N PRO A 238 26.37 -35.53 -3.14
CA PRO A 238 26.68 -35.00 -4.47
C PRO A 238 25.95 -35.77 -5.57
N ALA A 239 25.66 -35.09 -6.67
CA ALA A 239 25.07 -35.71 -7.85
C ALA A 239 25.93 -36.88 -8.37
N GLU A 240 25.27 -37.99 -8.68
CA GLU A 240 25.85 -39.23 -9.20
C GLU A 240 25.07 -39.67 -10.43
N LEU A 241 25.49 -39.21 -11.62
CA LEU A 241 24.79 -39.42 -12.90
C LEU A 241 24.58 -40.90 -13.30
N GLY A 242 25.34 -41.82 -12.69
CA GLY A 242 25.20 -43.27 -12.89
C GLY A 242 24.17 -43.93 -11.96
N THR A 243 23.57 -43.19 -11.04
CA THR A 243 22.61 -43.72 -10.06
C THR A 243 21.33 -42.90 -10.01
N GLU A 244 20.20 -43.57 -9.89
CA GLU A 244 18.93 -42.90 -9.62
C GLU A 244 18.71 -42.76 -8.11
N PRO A 245 18.32 -41.58 -7.60
CA PRO A 245 18.02 -41.40 -6.18
C PRO A 245 16.80 -42.25 -5.76
N ALA A 246 16.98 -43.11 -4.76
CA ALA A 246 15.90 -44.00 -4.29
C ALA A 246 14.80 -43.25 -3.50
N SER A 247 15.14 -42.15 -2.83
CA SER A 247 14.19 -41.31 -2.11
C SER A 247 14.62 -39.84 -2.18
N LEU A 248 13.65 -38.97 -2.49
CA LEU A 248 13.83 -37.51 -2.56
C LEU A 248 12.66 -36.83 -1.87
N GLN A 249 12.93 -35.74 -1.17
CA GLN A 249 11.89 -34.88 -0.59
C GLN A 249 11.63 -33.73 -1.55
N LEU A 250 10.64 -33.92 -2.42
CA LEU A 250 10.17 -32.87 -3.33
C LEU A 250 9.45 -31.79 -2.54
N ASP A 251 9.73 -30.52 -2.85
CA ASP A 251 8.95 -29.44 -2.29
C ASP A 251 7.58 -29.33 -2.95
N TRP A 252 6.65 -28.73 -2.22
CA TRP A 252 5.28 -28.57 -2.68
C TRP A 252 5.11 -27.41 -3.67
N PHE A 253 6.06 -26.46 -3.69
CA PHE A 253 5.90 -25.19 -4.40
C PHE A 253 6.42 -25.24 -5.83
N TYR A 254 7.67 -25.68 -6.04
CA TYR A 254 8.29 -25.74 -7.37
C TYR A 254 8.27 -27.15 -7.98
N LEU A 255 8.46 -28.19 -7.16
CA LEU A 255 8.70 -29.56 -7.62
C LEU A 255 7.45 -30.44 -7.62
N SER A 256 6.31 -29.94 -7.14
CA SER A 256 5.02 -30.66 -7.20
C SER A 256 4.63 -31.06 -8.63
N GLY A 257 4.95 -30.22 -9.62
CA GLY A 257 4.75 -30.52 -11.05
C GLY A 257 5.68 -31.60 -11.59
N TYR A 258 6.89 -31.78 -11.03
CA TYR A 258 7.88 -32.75 -11.52
C TYR A 258 7.44 -34.19 -11.29
N ALA A 259 6.64 -34.45 -10.25
CA ALA A 259 6.03 -35.76 -10.04
C ALA A 259 5.16 -36.21 -11.24
N LEU A 260 4.61 -35.27 -12.02
CA LEU A 260 3.84 -35.58 -13.22
C LEU A 260 4.72 -36.04 -14.38
N LEU A 261 5.97 -35.58 -14.48
CA LEU A 261 6.89 -35.96 -15.55
C LEU A 261 7.24 -37.45 -15.53
N TYR A 262 7.14 -38.09 -14.36
CA TYR A 262 7.37 -39.53 -14.18
C TYR A 262 6.11 -40.38 -14.37
N ARG A 263 4.93 -39.75 -14.36
CA ARG A 263 3.65 -40.44 -14.56
C ARG A 263 3.10 -40.26 -15.96
N TRP A 264 3.33 -39.10 -16.56
CA TRP A 264 2.75 -38.67 -17.83
C TRP A 264 3.87 -38.37 -18.83
N SER A 265 3.54 -38.40 -20.13
CA SER A 265 4.53 -38.00 -21.14
C SER A 265 4.86 -36.49 -21.03
N PRO A 266 6.08 -36.06 -21.40
CA PRO A 266 6.45 -34.64 -21.42
C PRO A 266 5.46 -33.76 -22.18
N GLY A 267 4.91 -34.26 -23.29
CA GLY A 267 3.89 -33.57 -24.07
C GLY A 267 2.55 -33.41 -23.34
N ALA A 268 2.12 -34.40 -22.55
CA ALA A 268 0.92 -34.28 -21.73
C ALA A 268 1.11 -33.25 -20.60
N VAL A 269 2.30 -33.17 -20.01
CA VAL A 269 2.62 -32.15 -19.00
C VAL A 269 2.65 -30.74 -19.63
N TRP A 270 3.23 -30.59 -20.84
CA TRP A 270 3.13 -29.33 -21.60
C TRP A 270 1.69 -28.96 -21.96
N ALA A 271 0.86 -29.94 -22.38
CA ALA A 271 -0.54 -29.72 -22.69
C ALA A 271 -1.32 -29.23 -21.46
N LEU A 272 -1.07 -29.82 -20.29
CA LEU A 272 -1.67 -29.38 -19.03
C LEU A 272 -1.25 -27.95 -18.66
N ALA A 273 0.06 -27.67 -18.68
CA ALA A 273 0.59 -26.34 -18.35
C ALA A 273 0.12 -25.26 -19.34
N GLY A 274 0.08 -25.59 -20.63
CA GLY A 274 -0.44 -24.73 -21.69
C GLY A 274 -1.94 -24.49 -21.57
N ALA A 275 -2.73 -25.53 -21.30
CA ALA A 275 -4.17 -25.41 -21.08
C ALA A 275 -4.50 -24.56 -19.83
N ALA A 276 -3.76 -24.74 -18.73
CA ALA A 276 -3.91 -23.93 -17.52
C ALA A 276 -3.55 -22.46 -17.79
N THR A 277 -2.43 -22.21 -18.46
CA THR A 277 -1.97 -20.86 -18.84
C THR A 277 -2.97 -20.18 -19.76
N LEU A 278 -3.44 -20.87 -20.80
CA LEU A 278 -4.43 -20.36 -21.74
C LEU A 278 -5.77 -20.08 -21.05
N SER A 279 -6.22 -20.98 -20.18
CA SER A 279 -7.44 -20.78 -19.39
C SER A 279 -7.34 -19.49 -18.58
N LEU A 280 -6.26 -19.30 -17.83
CA LEU A 280 -6.02 -18.07 -17.07
C LEU A 280 -5.95 -16.85 -18.00
N ALA A 281 -5.29 -16.96 -19.15
CA ALA A 281 -5.13 -15.86 -20.08
C ALA A 281 -6.47 -15.40 -20.63
N VAL A 282 -7.37 -16.30 -21.04
CA VAL A 282 -8.63 -15.93 -21.70
C VAL A 282 -9.73 -15.48 -20.71
N LEU A 283 -9.61 -15.82 -19.41
CA LEU A 283 -10.60 -15.48 -18.35
C LEU A 283 -11.11 -14.02 -18.35
N PRO A 284 -10.28 -12.97 -18.54
CA PRO A 284 -10.74 -11.59 -18.57
C PRO A 284 -11.85 -11.32 -19.60
N TRP A 285 -11.95 -12.13 -20.65
CA TRP A 285 -12.85 -11.92 -21.80
C TRP A 285 -14.06 -12.89 -21.89
N ILE A 286 -14.15 -13.93 -21.06
CA ILE A 286 -15.16 -15.01 -21.22
C ILE A 286 -16.52 -14.73 -20.52
N SER A 287 -16.70 -13.66 -19.72
CA SER A 287 -17.95 -13.49 -18.94
C SER A 287 -19.11 -12.79 -19.69
N PRO A 288 -20.31 -13.40 -19.82
CA PRO A 288 -21.45 -12.82 -20.53
C PRO A 288 -22.19 -11.69 -19.79
N ARG A 289 -22.07 -11.57 -18.46
CA ARG A 289 -22.78 -10.53 -17.68
C ARG A 289 -22.27 -9.12 -17.98
N VAL A 290 -21.02 -9.00 -18.40
CA VAL A 290 -20.38 -7.73 -18.74
C VAL A 290 -20.95 -7.14 -20.04
N ASN A 291 -21.26 -7.96 -21.05
CA ASN A 291 -21.77 -7.47 -22.34
C ASN A 291 -23.20 -6.89 -22.30
N ARG A 292 -24.01 -7.26 -21.30
CA ARG A 292 -25.38 -6.72 -21.13
C ARG A 292 -25.46 -5.59 -20.11
N ALA A 293 -24.72 -5.66 -19.00
CA ALA A 293 -24.69 -4.61 -17.98
C ALA A 293 -23.87 -3.37 -18.44
N GLN A 294 -22.80 -3.54 -19.21
CA GLN A 294 -22.02 -2.39 -19.75
C GLN A 294 -22.80 -1.48 -20.71
N ARG A 295 -23.97 -1.91 -21.21
CA ARG A 295 -24.83 -1.07 -22.06
C ARG A 295 -25.55 0.03 -21.29
N GLN A 296 -25.80 -0.16 -19.99
CA GLN A 296 -26.36 0.90 -19.15
C GLN A 296 -25.22 1.69 -18.51
N THR A 297 -25.31 3.01 -18.67
CA THR A 297 -24.43 4.00 -18.06
C THR A 297 -25.25 4.90 -17.17
N PHE A 298 -24.69 5.26 -16.03
CA PHE A 298 -25.26 6.20 -15.07
C PHE A 298 -24.32 7.40 -14.93
N ARG A 299 -24.88 8.57 -14.60
CA ARG A 299 -24.11 9.78 -14.28
C ARG A 299 -23.70 9.74 -12.80
N LEU A 300 -22.41 9.89 -12.52
CA LEU A 300 -21.86 10.00 -11.18
C LEU A 300 -21.27 11.39 -10.97
N THR A 301 -21.81 12.13 -10.00
CA THR A 301 -21.27 13.42 -9.55
C THR A 301 -20.51 13.22 -8.23
N LEU A 302 -19.24 13.63 -8.17
CA LEU A 302 -18.38 13.48 -7.00
C LEU A 302 -18.02 14.82 -6.35
N HIS A 303 -18.30 14.91 -5.05
CA HIS A 303 -17.94 16.02 -4.17
C HIS A 303 -16.73 15.68 -3.29
N PRO A 304 -15.88 16.66 -2.92
CA PRO A 304 -16.02 18.10 -3.19
C PRO A 304 -15.53 18.52 -4.60
N GLY A 305 -16.40 19.18 -5.37
CA GLY A 305 -16.20 19.58 -6.77
C GLY A 305 -17.38 19.16 -7.65
N ALA A 306 -17.47 19.66 -8.89
CA ALA A 306 -18.50 19.25 -9.84
C ALA A 306 -17.94 18.22 -10.86
N HIS A 307 -17.25 17.19 -10.37
CA HIS A 307 -16.71 16.14 -11.24
C HIS A 307 -17.83 15.21 -11.65
N GLU A 308 -18.14 15.22 -12.94
CA GLU A 308 -19.15 14.34 -13.52
C GLU A 308 -18.48 13.31 -14.42
N LEU A 309 -18.78 12.05 -14.16
CA LEU A 309 -18.28 10.94 -14.97
C LEU A 309 -19.37 9.91 -15.22
N ALA A 310 -19.23 9.18 -16.33
CA ALA A 310 -20.09 8.05 -16.63
C ALA A 310 -19.58 6.80 -15.91
N VAL A 311 -20.47 6.08 -15.24
CA VAL A 311 -20.19 4.77 -14.63
C VAL A 311 -21.03 3.70 -15.32
N HIS A 312 -20.39 2.62 -15.76
CA HIS A 312 -21.10 1.49 -16.35
C HIS A 312 -21.77 0.65 -15.26
N ALA A 313 -22.95 0.07 -15.55
CA ALA A 313 -23.58 -0.84 -14.60
C ALA A 313 -22.67 -2.05 -14.32
N GLY A 314 -22.48 -2.37 -13.03
CA GLY A 314 -21.56 -3.42 -12.57
C GLY A 314 -20.09 -2.98 -12.41
N GLU A 315 -19.72 -1.77 -12.84
CA GLU A 315 -18.44 -1.15 -12.51
C GLU A 315 -18.48 -0.55 -11.09
N THR A 316 -17.40 -0.73 -10.33
CA THR A 316 -17.30 -0.11 -9.00
C THR A 316 -17.06 1.38 -9.10
N LEU A 317 -17.65 2.17 -8.20
CA LEU A 317 -17.50 3.63 -8.19
C LEU A 317 -16.02 4.05 -8.12
N LEU A 318 -15.19 3.29 -7.41
CA LEU A 318 -13.75 3.48 -7.36
C LEU A 318 -13.09 3.29 -8.73
N ASP A 319 -13.42 2.21 -9.45
CA ASP A 319 -12.80 1.94 -10.76
C ASP A 319 -13.19 3.01 -11.80
N ALA A 320 -14.43 3.49 -11.76
CA ALA A 320 -14.90 4.58 -12.61
C ALA A 320 -14.16 5.90 -12.32
N GLY A 321 -14.00 6.28 -11.04
CA GLY A 321 -13.25 7.47 -10.66
C GLY A 321 -11.76 7.40 -10.99
N LEU A 322 -11.11 6.25 -10.77
CA LEU A 322 -9.70 6.07 -11.13
C LEU A 322 -9.47 6.10 -12.65
N LYS A 323 -10.42 5.57 -13.45
CA LYS A 323 -10.40 5.70 -14.91
C LYS A 323 -10.48 7.15 -15.38
N ALA A 324 -11.27 7.96 -14.67
CA ALA A 324 -11.39 9.39 -14.92
C ALA A 324 -10.19 10.21 -14.38
N GLY A 325 -9.17 9.55 -13.82
CA GLY A 325 -7.98 10.21 -13.29
C GLY A 325 -8.15 10.84 -11.92
N LEU A 326 -9.26 10.58 -11.21
CA LEU A 326 -9.50 11.11 -9.87
C LEU A 326 -8.69 10.35 -8.83
N ALA A 327 -7.96 11.04 -7.94
CA ALA A 327 -7.22 10.37 -6.87
C ALA A 327 -8.10 10.10 -5.64
N LEU A 328 -8.99 9.12 -5.80
CA LEU A 328 -9.87 8.64 -4.74
C LEU A 328 -9.08 7.91 -3.62
N PRO A 329 -9.58 7.91 -2.37
CA PRO A 329 -8.95 7.20 -1.25
C PRO A 329 -9.28 5.70 -1.33
N PHE A 330 -8.26 4.84 -1.30
CA PHE A 330 -8.43 3.38 -1.23
C PHE A 330 -7.11 2.70 -0.83
N GLU A 331 -7.22 1.49 -0.25
CA GLU A 331 -6.08 0.58 -0.07
C GLU A 331 -6.42 -0.86 -0.51
N CYS A 332 -7.26 -1.59 0.24
CA CYS A 332 -7.49 -3.03 0.01
C CYS A 332 -8.27 -3.39 -1.27
N ARG A 333 -9.10 -2.46 -1.77
CA ARG A 333 -10.04 -2.63 -2.91
C ARG A 333 -10.99 -3.84 -2.80
N ASN A 334 -11.30 -4.31 -1.60
CA ASN A 334 -12.19 -5.46 -1.40
C ASN A 334 -13.13 -5.33 -0.20
N GLY A 335 -13.29 -4.12 0.33
CA GLY A 335 -14.26 -3.81 1.39
C GLY A 335 -13.81 -4.18 2.80
N GLY A 336 -12.50 -4.33 3.02
CA GLY A 336 -11.92 -4.78 4.30
C GLY A 336 -11.14 -3.76 5.12
N CYS A 337 -10.76 -2.60 4.54
CA CYS A 337 -9.90 -1.60 5.22
C CYS A 337 -10.57 -0.26 5.56
N GLY A 338 -11.78 0.02 5.07
CA GLY A 338 -12.52 1.27 5.35
C GLY A 338 -11.99 2.56 4.69
N VAL A 339 -10.77 2.57 4.16
CA VAL A 339 -10.15 3.78 3.55
C VAL A 339 -11.00 4.43 2.44
N CYS A 340 -11.80 3.67 1.70
CA CYS A 340 -12.59 4.19 0.58
C CYS A 340 -14.03 4.54 0.93
N VAL A 341 -14.32 4.87 2.19
CA VAL A 341 -15.66 5.29 2.62
C VAL A 341 -16.06 6.58 1.89
N CYS A 342 -17.33 6.63 1.45
CA CYS A 342 -17.96 7.82 0.89
C CYS A 342 -19.39 7.98 1.44
N SER A 343 -19.98 9.17 1.30
CA SER A 343 -21.40 9.42 1.55
C SER A 343 -22.17 9.37 0.22
N VAL A 344 -23.31 8.68 0.17
CA VAL A 344 -24.26 8.76 -0.94
C VAL A 344 -25.24 9.88 -0.62
N LEU A 345 -25.17 10.97 -1.39
CA LEU A 345 -26.05 12.13 -1.25
C LEU A 345 -27.37 11.92 -2.02
N ARG A 346 -27.30 11.32 -3.20
CA ARG A 346 -28.46 11.04 -4.05
C ARG A 346 -28.27 9.76 -4.87
N GLY A 347 -29.39 9.08 -5.13
CA GLY A 347 -29.46 7.89 -6.00
C GLY A 347 -29.36 6.57 -5.23
N SER A 348 -29.17 5.47 -5.96
CA SER A 348 -29.15 4.12 -5.40
C SER A 348 -27.95 3.30 -5.88
N ILE A 349 -27.40 2.52 -4.96
CA ILE A 349 -26.23 1.67 -5.18
C ILE A 349 -26.52 0.21 -4.84
N ASP A 350 -25.79 -0.69 -5.47
CA ASP A 350 -25.51 -2.01 -4.91
C ASP A 350 -24.27 -1.87 -4.02
N TYR A 351 -24.36 -2.22 -2.74
CA TYR A 351 -23.20 -2.15 -1.83
C TYR A 351 -22.13 -3.19 -2.14
N GLY A 352 -22.49 -4.25 -2.86
CA GLY A 352 -21.61 -5.36 -3.12
C GLY A 352 -21.16 -6.08 -1.84
N PRO A 353 -20.09 -6.89 -1.92
CA PRO A 353 -19.50 -7.58 -0.78
C PRO A 353 -18.64 -6.63 0.07
N TYR A 354 -18.77 -6.67 1.40
CA TYR A 354 -17.89 -5.91 2.29
C TYR A 354 -17.82 -6.54 3.68
N GLN A 355 -16.84 -6.12 4.49
CA GLN A 355 -16.74 -6.57 5.88
C GLN A 355 -17.73 -5.79 6.75
N PRO A 356 -18.65 -6.45 7.48
CA PRO A 356 -19.63 -5.76 8.32
C PRO A 356 -19.01 -4.91 9.43
N SER A 357 -17.78 -5.24 9.86
CA SER A 357 -17.02 -4.43 10.83
C SER A 357 -16.61 -3.06 10.27
N VAL A 358 -16.40 -2.98 8.95
CA VAL A 358 -15.88 -1.81 8.24
C VAL A 358 -17.01 -0.86 7.84
N LEU A 359 -18.07 -1.42 7.24
CA LEU A 359 -19.29 -0.66 6.91
C LEU A 359 -20.43 -1.19 7.78
N THR A 360 -20.56 -0.61 8.96
CA THR A 360 -21.58 -1.00 9.93
C THR A 360 -22.99 -0.70 9.44
N GLU A 361 -23.99 -1.38 10.00
CA GLU A 361 -25.40 -1.11 9.66
C GLU A 361 -25.78 0.35 9.96
N ARG A 362 -25.23 0.95 11.02
CA ARG A 362 -25.42 2.37 11.35
C ARG A 362 -24.85 3.30 10.27
N MET A 363 -23.65 3.01 9.77
CA MET A 363 -23.04 3.79 8.68
C MET A 363 -23.85 3.66 7.40
N ARG A 364 -24.33 2.45 7.08
CA ARG A 364 -25.20 2.20 5.93
C ARG A 364 -26.52 2.98 6.05
N ALA A 365 -27.15 2.95 7.23
CA ALA A 365 -28.37 3.69 7.51
C ALA A 365 -28.16 5.21 7.41
N SER A 366 -26.96 5.72 7.67
CA SER A 366 -26.60 7.13 7.44
C SER A 366 -26.07 7.41 6.03
N GLY A 367 -26.33 6.53 5.06
CA GLY A 367 -25.97 6.73 3.65
C GLY A 367 -24.50 6.55 3.30
N LYS A 368 -23.68 5.92 4.15
CA LYS A 368 -22.27 5.65 3.82
C LYS A 368 -22.12 4.42 2.95
N ALA A 369 -21.13 4.42 2.06
CA ALA A 369 -20.79 3.30 1.19
C ALA A 369 -19.27 3.14 1.04
N LEU A 370 -18.83 2.03 0.43
CA LEU A 370 -17.42 1.80 0.10
C LEU A 370 -17.23 1.90 -1.42
N LEU A 371 -16.49 2.91 -1.90
CA LEU A 371 -16.25 3.13 -3.34
C LEU A 371 -15.74 1.87 -4.05
N CYS A 372 -14.90 1.08 -3.37
CA CYS A 372 -14.31 -0.11 -3.97
C CYS A 372 -15.27 -1.28 -4.16
N CYS A 373 -16.41 -1.31 -3.47
CA CYS A 373 -17.39 -2.40 -3.56
C CYS A 373 -18.69 -1.97 -4.21
N ALA A 374 -19.08 -0.71 -4.03
CA ALA A 374 -20.35 -0.20 -4.48
C ALA A 374 -20.40 -0.09 -6.02
N THR A 375 -21.52 -0.48 -6.62
CA THR A 375 -21.82 -0.28 -8.06
C THR A 375 -23.12 0.51 -8.22
N ALA A 376 -23.24 1.31 -9.28
CA ALA A 376 -24.39 2.17 -9.50
C ALA A 376 -25.64 1.39 -9.97
N ARG A 377 -26.82 1.77 -9.43
CA ARG A 377 -28.15 1.31 -9.90
C ARG A 377 -29.01 2.43 -10.49
N SER A 378 -28.61 3.68 -10.31
CA SER A 378 -29.20 4.89 -10.89
C SER A 378 -28.10 5.93 -11.08
N ASP A 379 -28.46 7.12 -11.57
CA ASP A 379 -27.61 8.31 -11.43
C ASP A 379 -27.36 8.60 -9.94
N LEU A 380 -26.15 9.07 -9.63
CA LEU A 380 -25.62 9.14 -8.28
C LEU A 380 -24.92 10.48 -8.02
N GLU A 381 -25.08 10.94 -6.78
CA GLU A 381 -24.28 12.02 -6.23
C GLU A 381 -23.64 11.52 -4.95
N ILE A 382 -22.31 11.59 -4.89
CA ILE A 382 -21.53 11.08 -3.75
C ILE A 382 -20.56 12.13 -3.25
N GLU A 383 -20.24 12.03 -1.96
CA GLU A 383 -19.24 12.85 -1.29
C GLU A 383 -18.11 11.95 -0.79
N VAL A 384 -16.88 12.35 -1.07
CA VAL A 384 -15.66 11.64 -0.66
C VAL A 384 -14.83 12.59 0.19
N GLU A 385 -14.33 12.10 1.34
CA GLU A 385 -13.56 12.93 2.29
C GLU A 385 -12.29 13.55 1.67
N SER A 386 -11.72 12.92 0.63
CA SER A 386 -10.62 13.49 -0.16
C SER A 386 -10.73 13.14 -1.65
N LEU A 387 -10.80 14.15 -2.50
CA LEU A 387 -10.36 14.07 -3.89
C LEU A 387 -8.95 14.69 -3.91
N GLU A 388 -7.93 13.89 -3.63
CA GLU A 388 -6.57 14.37 -3.93
C GLU A 388 -6.46 14.50 -5.46
N GLY A 389 -5.88 15.58 -5.95
CA GLY A 389 -5.57 15.74 -7.38
C GLY A 389 -6.58 16.49 -8.26
N ALA A 390 -7.68 17.02 -7.73
CA ALA A 390 -8.54 17.92 -8.50
C ALA A 390 -8.84 19.20 -7.73
N GLY A 391 -7.98 20.21 -7.91
CA GLY A 391 -8.25 21.59 -7.46
C GLY A 391 -7.43 22.11 -6.27
N HIS A 392 -6.20 21.64 -6.04
CA HIS A 392 -5.23 22.42 -5.27
C HIS A 392 -4.13 22.89 -6.23
N ARG A 393 -3.89 24.21 -6.27
CA ARG A 393 -2.57 24.73 -6.68
C ARG A 393 -1.54 23.91 -5.91
N ALA A 394 -0.54 23.35 -6.60
CA ALA A 394 0.49 22.53 -5.98
C ALA A 394 0.99 23.23 -4.71
N ALA A 395 0.88 22.57 -3.55
CA ALA A 395 1.35 23.12 -2.29
C ALA A 395 2.83 23.49 -2.47
N ARG A 396 3.15 24.76 -2.20
CA ARG A 396 4.50 25.28 -2.36
C ARG A 396 5.21 25.22 -1.03
N THR A 397 6.54 25.16 -1.11
CA THR A 397 7.41 25.28 0.05
C THR A 397 7.87 26.73 0.13
N TYR A 398 7.82 27.29 1.34
CA TYR A 398 8.19 28.67 1.63
C TYR A 398 9.25 28.69 2.72
N ALA A 399 10.21 29.60 2.62
CA ALA A 399 11.11 29.92 3.72
C ALA A 399 10.50 31.06 4.53
N ALA A 400 10.44 30.89 5.85
CA ALA A 400 9.87 31.86 6.76
C ALA A 400 10.84 32.20 7.88
N ARG A 401 10.75 33.42 8.41
CA ARG A 401 11.50 33.88 9.58
C ARG A 401 10.56 34.12 10.74
N ILE A 402 11.00 33.77 11.94
CA ILE A 402 10.27 34.07 13.17
C ILE A 402 10.42 35.55 13.51
N ASP A 403 9.30 36.27 13.52
CA ASP A 403 9.26 37.68 13.87
C ASP A 403 8.93 37.88 15.36
N ALA A 404 8.08 37.01 15.94
CA ALA A 404 7.73 37.06 17.35
C ALA A 404 7.41 35.66 17.92
N LEU A 405 7.75 35.48 19.20
CA LEU A 405 7.25 34.38 20.04
C LEU A 405 6.61 34.98 21.29
N GLU A 406 5.29 34.83 21.44
CA GLU A 406 4.55 35.32 22.60
C GLU A 406 3.96 34.15 23.38
N ARG A 407 4.18 34.14 24.70
CA ARG A 407 3.65 33.08 25.56
C ARG A 407 2.22 33.43 26.00
N LEU A 408 1.24 32.80 25.37
CA LEU A 408 -0.18 33.01 25.69
C LEU A 408 -0.63 32.24 26.94
N SER A 409 -0.02 31.09 27.23
CA SER A 409 -0.23 30.34 28.49
C SER A 409 0.97 29.46 28.84
N GLU A 410 0.89 28.69 29.93
CA GLU A 410 1.95 27.75 30.34
C GLU A 410 2.35 26.80 29.19
N ASP A 411 1.37 26.35 28.40
CA ASP A 411 1.56 25.35 27.36
C ASP A 411 1.25 25.87 25.94
N VAL A 412 1.03 27.17 25.73
CA VAL A 412 0.73 27.73 24.40
C VAL A 412 1.61 28.94 24.09
N ILE A 413 2.27 28.92 22.93
CA ILE A 413 3.01 30.05 22.35
C ILE A 413 2.34 30.45 21.04
N LEU A 414 2.13 31.75 20.84
CA LEU A 414 1.84 32.36 19.56
C LEU A 414 3.15 32.59 18.83
N LEU A 415 3.22 32.09 17.60
CA LEU A 415 4.37 32.22 16.73
C LEU A 415 3.97 33.08 15.52
N GLU A 416 4.60 34.24 15.37
CA GLU A 416 4.43 35.08 14.19
C GLU A 416 5.59 34.89 13.22
N LEU A 417 5.26 34.69 11.94
CA LEU A 417 6.22 34.45 10.88
C LEU A 417 6.01 35.42 9.72
N SER A 418 7.10 35.89 9.12
CA SER A 418 7.11 36.51 7.79
C SER A 418 7.75 35.58 6.79
N LEU A 419 7.23 35.57 5.56
CA LEU A 419 7.87 34.85 4.46
C LEU A 419 9.04 35.68 3.92
N LEU A 420 10.09 34.99 3.48
CA LEU A 420 11.21 35.64 2.81
C LEU A 420 10.80 36.09 1.40
N GLU A 421 11.60 36.97 0.79
CA GLU A 421 11.43 37.43 -0.60
C GLU A 421 10.06 38.09 -0.91
N ASP A 422 9.42 38.68 0.09
CA ASP A 422 8.09 39.28 0.00
C ASP A 422 6.99 38.33 -0.51
N GLU A 423 7.20 37.02 -0.40
CA GLU A 423 6.20 36.02 -0.74
C GLU A 423 4.96 36.12 0.17
N ARG A 424 3.83 35.61 -0.31
CA ARG A 424 2.57 35.52 0.43
C ARG A 424 1.93 34.16 0.17
N ILE A 425 1.31 33.59 1.20
CA ILE A 425 0.47 32.40 1.07
C ILE A 425 -0.98 32.86 0.93
N GLU A 426 -1.59 32.57 -0.22
CA GLU A 426 -3.05 32.68 -0.37
C GLU A 426 -3.72 31.47 0.28
N PHE A 427 -4.47 31.67 1.35
CA PHE A 427 -5.21 30.62 2.06
C PHE A 427 -6.67 31.03 2.32
N THR A 428 -7.52 30.06 2.66
CA THR A 428 -8.87 30.29 3.15
C THR A 428 -8.92 30.11 4.66
N ALA A 429 -9.68 30.95 5.36
CA ALA A 429 -9.78 30.93 6.81
C ALA A 429 -10.12 29.53 7.35
N GLY A 430 -9.34 29.07 8.33
CA GLY A 430 -9.43 27.72 8.92
C GLY A 430 -8.56 26.63 8.26
N GLN A 431 -7.89 26.94 7.14
CA GLN A 431 -6.83 26.09 6.57
C GLN A 431 -5.60 26.01 7.49
N TYR A 432 -4.65 25.15 7.14
CA TYR A 432 -3.42 24.93 7.87
C TYR A 432 -2.20 24.86 6.94
N LEU A 433 -1.01 24.91 7.52
CA LEU A 433 0.25 24.64 6.85
C LEU A 433 1.06 23.58 7.61
N ASN A 434 2.06 23.01 6.97
CA ASN A 434 3.03 22.14 7.61
C ASN A 434 4.33 22.91 7.88
N VAL A 435 4.87 22.79 9.09
CA VAL A 435 6.28 23.10 9.36
C VAL A 435 7.10 21.84 9.03
N VAL A 436 8.10 21.99 8.17
CA VAL A 436 9.02 20.92 7.75
C VAL A 436 10.24 20.93 8.68
N LEU A 437 10.48 19.80 9.33
CA LEU A 437 11.60 19.61 10.24
C LEU A 437 12.84 19.13 9.49
N GLU A 438 14.02 19.26 10.12
CA GLU A 438 15.32 18.86 9.55
C GLU A 438 15.39 17.39 9.12
N ASP A 439 14.59 16.51 9.75
CA ASP A 439 14.48 15.09 9.40
C ASP A 439 13.46 14.79 8.28
N GLY A 440 12.90 15.83 7.66
CA GLY A 440 11.89 15.76 6.61
C GLY A 440 10.47 15.47 7.10
N GLN A 441 10.25 15.35 8.42
CA GLN A 441 8.90 15.21 8.95
C GLN A 441 8.13 16.52 8.89
N ARG A 442 6.80 16.41 8.80
CA ARG A 442 5.87 17.54 8.72
C ARG A 442 5.04 17.64 10.00
N ARG A 443 4.78 18.86 10.46
CA ARG A 443 3.88 19.14 11.59
C ARG A 443 2.87 20.19 11.19
N ALA A 444 1.59 19.83 11.25
CA ALA A 444 0.50 20.68 10.83
C ALA A 444 0.15 21.72 11.92
N PHE A 445 0.01 22.98 11.51
CA PHE A 445 -0.48 24.08 12.34
C PHE A 445 -1.45 24.93 11.53
N SER A 446 -2.63 25.19 12.09
CA SER A 446 -3.64 26.05 11.47
C SER A 446 -3.20 27.50 11.44
N PHE A 447 -3.57 28.22 10.38
CA PHE A 447 -3.51 29.68 10.38
C PHE A 447 -4.45 30.21 11.46
N ALA A 448 -3.94 31.09 12.32
CA ALA A 448 -4.74 31.78 13.33
C ALA A 448 -5.19 33.18 12.87
N ASN A 449 -4.44 33.81 11.96
CA ASN A 449 -4.80 35.07 11.32
C ASN A 449 -5.82 34.87 10.18
N ALA A 450 -6.55 35.92 9.84
CA ALA A 450 -7.49 35.92 8.73
C ALA A 450 -6.77 36.09 7.36
N PRO A 451 -7.30 35.52 6.26
CA PRO A 451 -6.68 35.58 4.93
C PRO A 451 -6.38 36.97 4.37
N HIS A 452 -7.15 37.98 4.77
CA HIS A 452 -6.95 39.36 4.32
C HIS A 452 -5.76 40.05 4.98
N ASP A 453 -5.28 39.51 6.12
CA ASP A 453 -4.06 39.93 6.80
C ASP A 453 -2.99 38.84 6.64
N ASN A 454 -2.53 38.64 5.40
CA ASN A 454 -1.57 37.59 5.04
C ASN A 454 -0.11 38.07 5.01
N ALA A 455 0.17 39.30 5.47
CA ALA A 455 1.53 39.84 5.56
C ALA A 455 2.36 39.11 6.63
N ARG A 456 1.70 38.65 7.70
CA ARG A 456 2.27 37.74 8.70
C ARG A 456 1.44 36.47 8.81
N ILE A 457 2.08 35.39 9.24
CA ILE A 457 1.44 34.11 9.53
C ILE A 457 1.47 33.92 11.03
N GLU A 458 0.30 33.73 11.62
CA GLU A 458 0.10 33.52 13.05
C GLU A 458 -0.24 32.04 13.31
N LEU A 459 0.51 31.39 14.21
CA LEU A 459 0.29 30.00 14.60
C LEU A 459 0.20 29.87 16.14
N HIS A 460 -0.75 29.09 16.65
CA HIS A 460 -0.82 28.77 18.09
C HIS A 460 -0.23 27.39 18.37
N ILE A 461 0.94 27.36 18.99
CA ILE A 461 1.72 26.14 19.23
C ILE A 461 1.50 25.67 20.66
N ARG A 462 0.81 24.52 20.80
CA ARG A 462 0.70 23.84 22.10
C ARG A 462 1.94 22.99 22.37
N ARG A 463 2.50 23.08 23.57
CA ARG A 463 3.58 22.20 24.03
C ARG A 463 3.09 20.76 24.09
N VAL A 464 3.85 19.86 23.48
CA VAL A 464 3.68 18.42 23.63
C VAL A 464 4.96 17.91 24.29
N PRO A 465 4.90 17.37 25.52
CA PRO A 465 6.09 16.86 26.21
C PRO A 465 6.83 15.82 25.35
N GLY A 466 8.14 16.00 25.16
CA GLY A 466 8.96 15.15 24.28
C GLY A 466 8.75 15.38 22.78
N GLY A 467 7.92 16.35 22.39
CA GLY A 467 7.66 16.69 20.99
C GLY A 467 8.87 17.36 20.33
N ARG A 468 9.34 16.81 19.21
CA ARG A 468 10.54 17.29 18.48
C ARG A 468 10.51 18.76 18.08
N PHE A 469 9.34 19.27 17.67
CA PHE A 469 9.19 20.67 17.24
C PHE A 469 8.67 21.56 18.38
N THR A 470 7.56 21.15 19.00
CA THR A 470 6.89 21.96 20.02
C THR A 470 7.70 22.09 21.30
N THR A 471 8.66 21.20 21.60
CA THR A 471 9.63 21.44 22.69
C THR A 471 10.60 22.54 22.30
N ARG A 472 11.17 22.48 21.09
CA ARG A 472 12.12 23.49 20.57
C ARG A 472 11.53 24.89 20.54
N VAL A 473 10.25 25.03 20.17
CA VAL A 473 9.52 26.31 20.21
C VAL A 473 9.54 26.94 21.61
N PHE A 474 9.54 26.14 22.68
CA PHE A 474 9.50 26.62 24.06
C PHE A 474 10.89 26.78 24.70
N THR A 475 11.94 26.19 24.13
CA THR A 475 13.26 26.11 24.78
C THR A 475 14.42 26.65 23.95
N GLU A 476 14.35 26.52 22.62
CA GLU A 476 15.50 26.72 21.73
C GLU A 476 15.27 27.82 20.70
N LEU A 477 14.09 27.88 20.09
CA LEU A 477 13.79 28.82 19.00
C LEU A 477 13.73 30.26 19.51
N LYS A 478 14.26 31.18 18.70
CA LYS A 478 14.31 32.61 18.98
C LYS A 478 13.84 33.42 17.78
N VAL A 479 13.48 34.68 18.05
CA VAL A 479 13.22 35.67 17.01
C VAL A 479 14.44 35.75 16.07
N GLY A 480 14.18 35.72 14.77
CA GLY A 480 15.20 35.69 13.72
C GLY A 480 15.51 34.29 13.16
N ASP A 481 15.13 33.21 13.85
CA ASP A 481 15.33 31.85 13.33
C ASP A 481 14.47 31.60 12.08
N SER A 482 14.93 30.68 11.23
CA SER A 482 14.25 30.32 9.98
C SER A 482 13.51 28.99 10.10
N LEU A 483 12.34 28.91 9.46
CA LEU A 483 11.51 27.72 9.34
C LEU A 483 11.17 27.46 7.87
N VAL A 484 10.95 26.19 7.53
CA VAL A 484 10.44 25.79 6.22
C VAL A 484 8.97 25.43 6.36
N LEU A 485 8.12 26.11 5.58
CA LEU A 485 6.67 25.92 5.59
C LEU A 485 6.23 25.27 4.27
N GLU A 486 5.19 24.43 4.32
CA GLU A 486 4.57 23.82 3.15
C GLU A 486 3.06 24.01 3.25
N GLY A 487 2.41 24.56 2.23
CA GLY A 487 0.97 24.84 2.29
C GLY A 487 0.43 25.78 1.21
N PRO A 488 -0.86 26.18 1.32
CA PRO A 488 -1.80 25.82 2.38
C PRO A 488 -2.47 24.45 2.14
N PHE A 489 -3.10 23.91 3.19
CA PHE A 489 -3.83 22.64 3.19
C PHE A 489 -5.13 22.74 3.99
N GLY A 490 -6.02 21.76 3.79
CA GLY A 490 -7.23 21.60 4.60
C GLY A 490 -8.48 22.20 3.96
N ARG A 491 -9.64 21.71 4.40
CA ARG A 491 -10.98 22.17 3.97
C ARG A 491 -11.88 22.47 5.17
N PHE A 492 -11.30 22.69 6.36
CA PHE A 492 -12.01 23.19 7.52
C PHE A 492 -12.22 24.70 7.34
N ILE A 493 -13.16 25.05 6.47
CA ILE A 493 -13.46 26.43 6.08
C ILE A 493 -14.94 26.70 6.33
N LEU A 494 -15.32 27.97 6.41
CA LEU A 494 -16.72 28.34 6.53
C LEU A 494 -17.48 27.99 5.24
N SER A 495 -18.60 27.28 5.37
CA SER A 495 -19.47 26.94 4.24
C SER A 495 -20.34 28.12 3.82
N GLU A 496 -20.53 28.26 2.51
CA GLU A 496 -21.48 29.22 1.91
C GLU A 496 -22.91 28.73 2.17
N SER A 497 -23.58 29.36 3.14
CA SER A 497 -24.93 29.05 3.58
C SER A 497 -25.51 30.24 4.34
N ASP A 498 -26.82 30.29 4.49
CA ASP A 498 -27.59 31.22 5.32
C ASP A 498 -27.85 30.72 6.76
N LYS A 499 -27.54 29.45 7.06
CA LYS A 499 -27.83 28.83 8.37
C LYS A 499 -26.93 29.35 9.49
N PRO A 500 -27.36 29.33 10.76
CA PRO A 500 -26.49 29.67 11.91
C PRO A 500 -25.19 28.85 11.95
N ILE A 501 -24.13 29.42 12.50
CA ILE A 501 -22.79 28.83 12.60
C ILE A 501 -22.55 28.41 14.04
N LEU A 502 -22.23 27.14 14.24
CA LEU A 502 -21.81 26.60 15.53
C LEU A 502 -20.33 26.24 15.47
N LEU A 503 -19.53 26.90 16.31
CA LEU A 503 -18.08 26.74 16.40
C LEU A 503 -17.78 25.98 17.70
N VAL A 504 -16.98 24.91 17.63
CA VAL A 504 -16.57 24.13 18.80
C VAL A 504 -15.06 23.97 18.79
N ALA A 505 -14.38 24.61 19.76
CA ALA A 505 -12.94 24.53 19.95
C ALA A 505 -12.58 23.76 21.21
N GLY A 506 -11.49 22.98 21.15
CA GLY A 506 -10.81 22.44 22.33
C GLY A 506 -9.40 23.00 22.44
N VAL A 507 -9.09 23.73 23.50
CA VAL A 507 -7.77 24.35 23.76
C VAL A 507 -7.25 25.08 22.51
N THR A 508 -6.19 24.58 21.84
CA THR A 508 -5.61 25.22 20.63
C THR A 508 -6.41 25.01 19.35
N GLY A 509 -7.49 24.21 19.38
CA GLY A 509 -8.49 24.20 18.31
C GLY A 509 -9.17 25.57 18.08
N PHE A 510 -8.95 26.54 18.96
CA PHE A 510 -9.33 27.93 18.76
C PHE A 510 -8.59 28.62 17.61
N ALA A 511 -7.35 28.24 17.26
CA ALA A 511 -6.59 28.89 16.20
C ALA A 511 -7.32 28.97 14.84
N PRO A 512 -7.78 27.85 14.22
CA PRO A 512 -8.53 27.94 12.98
C PRO A 512 -9.89 28.64 13.14
N ILE A 513 -10.47 28.63 14.34
CA ILE A 513 -11.73 29.33 14.62
C ILE A 513 -11.53 30.84 14.67
N LYS A 514 -10.44 31.32 15.27
CA LYS A 514 -10.04 32.75 15.24
C LYS A 514 -9.96 33.24 13.80
N SER A 515 -9.22 32.52 12.95
CA SER A 515 -9.12 32.83 11.51
C SER A 515 -10.49 32.91 10.82
N ILE A 516 -11.38 31.94 11.06
CA ILE A 516 -12.74 31.92 10.49
C ILE A 516 -13.60 33.09 10.98
N VAL A 517 -13.57 33.38 12.29
CA VAL A 517 -14.40 34.42 12.90
C VAL A 517 -13.95 35.81 12.44
N GLU A 518 -12.64 36.07 12.42
CA GLU A 518 -12.07 37.33 11.93
C GLU A 518 -12.36 37.53 10.44
N ASP A 519 -12.24 36.49 9.61
CA ASP A 519 -12.62 36.53 8.20
C ASP A 519 -14.13 36.78 8.01
N ALA A 520 -14.98 36.14 8.81
CA ALA A 520 -16.42 36.32 8.77
C ALA A 520 -16.83 37.77 9.11
N PHE A 521 -16.18 38.38 10.11
CA PHE A 521 -16.39 39.80 10.43
C PHE A 521 -15.94 40.72 9.30
N HIS A 522 -14.76 40.48 8.72
CA HIS A 522 -14.26 41.26 7.59
C HIS A 522 -15.19 41.15 6.36
N ARG A 523 -15.69 39.95 6.06
CA ARG A 523 -16.67 39.68 5.00
C ARG A 523 -18.10 40.15 5.34
N ARG A 524 -18.31 40.72 6.53
CA ARG A 524 -19.60 41.20 7.04
C ARG A 524 -20.70 40.13 7.01
N ILE A 525 -20.37 38.92 7.42
CA ILE A 525 -21.34 37.83 7.56
C ILE A 525 -22.24 38.12 8.75
N GLU A 526 -23.55 38.25 8.51
CA GLU A 526 -24.55 38.58 9.55
C GLU A 526 -25.18 37.33 10.21
N ARG A 527 -24.81 36.13 9.78
CA ARG A 527 -25.32 34.86 10.34
C ARG A 527 -25.03 34.80 11.84
N PRO A 528 -25.95 34.29 12.68
CA PRO A 528 -25.66 34.05 14.08
C PRO A 528 -24.52 33.03 14.24
N MET A 529 -23.53 33.36 15.06
CA MET A 529 -22.36 32.57 15.38
C MET A 529 -22.30 32.30 16.89
N HIS A 530 -22.10 31.03 17.27
CA HIS A 530 -21.87 30.67 18.66
C HIS A 530 -20.61 29.81 18.79
N LEU A 531 -19.70 30.21 19.67
CA LEU A 531 -18.47 29.49 20.00
C LEU A 531 -18.60 28.76 21.35
N TYR A 532 -18.51 27.44 21.34
CA TYR A 532 -18.19 26.65 22.53
C TYR A 532 -16.69 26.43 22.59
N TRP A 533 -16.01 27.01 23.58
CA TRP A 533 -14.57 26.82 23.78
C TRP A 533 -14.29 26.01 25.05
N GLY A 534 -13.94 24.75 24.83
CA GLY A 534 -13.62 23.77 25.86
C GLY A 534 -12.16 23.81 26.29
N ALA A 535 -11.93 23.81 27.60
CA ALA A 535 -10.62 23.73 28.24
C ALA A 535 -10.70 22.91 29.54
N ARG A 536 -9.57 22.51 30.12
CA ARG A 536 -9.56 21.84 31.43
C ARG A 536 -9.74 22.86 32.55
N ARG A 537 -8.90 23.89 32.52
CA ARG A 537 -8.87 25.00 33.50
C ARG A 537 -9.07 26.32 32.78
N ARG A 538 -9.53 27.35 33.49
CA ARG A 538 -9.68 28.70 32.94
C ARG A 538 -8.40 29.27 32.33
N ALA A 539 -7.24 28.95 32.92
CA ALA A 539 -5.93 29.37 32.41
C ALA A 539 -5.57 28.79 31.02
N ASP A 540 -6.25 27.71 30.58
CA ASP A 540 -6.00 27.13 29.25
C ASP A 540 -6.82 27.85 28.15
N LEU A 541 -7.73 28.78 28.50
CA LEU A 541 -8.45 29.66 27.59
C LEU A 541 -7.61 30.91 27.27
N TYR A 542 -6.49 30.67 26.62
CA TYR A 542 -5.35 31.58 26.50
C TYR A 542 -5.62 32.92 25.74
N MET A 543 -6.80 33.07 25.11
CA MET A 543 -7.28 34.32 24.49
C MET A 543 -8.76 34.56 24.80
N ALA A 544 -9.21 34.21 26.01
CA ALA A 544 -10.61 34.39 26.40
C ALA A 544 -11.11 35.83 26.26
N GLU A 545 -10.27 36.83 26.55
CA GLU A 545 -10.67 38.24 26.47
C GLU A 545 -10.99 38.67 25.04
N LEU A 546 -10.26 38.16 24.04
CA LEU A 546 -10.55 38.42 22.63
C LEU A 546 -11.93 37.89 22.23
N ALA A 547 -12.27 36.67 22.67
CA ALA A 547 -13.59 36.10 22.39
C ALA A 547 -14.73 36.86 23.09
N LEU A 548 -14.49 37.35 24.32
CA LEU A 548 -15.43 38.21 25.03
C LEU A 548 -15.58 39.58 24.37
N GLU A 549 -14.49 40.15 23.84
CA GLU A 549 -14.52 41.37 23.06
C GLU A 549 -15.39 41.22 21.82
N TRP A 550 -15.20 40.15 21.04
CA TRP A 550 -16.05 39.87 19.88
C TRP A 550 -17.54 39.80 20.24
N GLN A 551 -17.88 39.20 21.39
CA GLN A 551 -19.27 39.16 21.86
C GLN A 551 -19.80 40.55 22.24
N ARG A 552 -18.96 41.47 22.74
CA ARG A 552 -19.36 42.85 23.05
C ARG A 552 -19.53 43.70 21.78
N THR A 553 -18.70 43.49 20.77
CA THR A 553 -18.63 44.34 19.58
C THR A 553 -19.49 43.83 18.41
N HIS A 554 -19.80 42.53 18.34
CA HIS A 554 -20.57 41.92 17.26
C HIS A 554 -21.86 41.28 17.77
N ALA A 555 -23.01 41.88 17.44
CA ALA A 555 -24.33 41.43 17.89
C ALA A 555 -24.70 40.02 17.42
N ASN A 556 -24.07 39.51 16.35
CA ASN A 556 -24.29 38.17 15.82
C ASN A 556 -23.30 37.12 16.34
N PHE A 557 -22.42 37.45 17.28
CA PHE A 557 -21.46 36.50 17.88
C PHE A 557 -21.71 36.30 19.38
N SER A 558 -21.57 35.05 19.84
CA SER A 558 -21.64 34.71 21.27
C SER A 558 -20.67 33.57 21.60
N VAL A 559 -20.20 33.51 22.85
CA VAL A 559 -19.23 32.52 23.30
C VAL A 559 -19.66 31.90 24.65
N THR A 560 -19.47 30.59 24.76
CA THR A 560 -19.61 29.83 26.00
C THR A 560 -18.30 29.09 26.29
N PHE A 561 -17.70 29.39 27.44
CA PHE A 561 -16.54 28.65 27.93
C PHE A 561 -16.98 27.38 28.67
N VAL A 562 -16.34 26.25 28.38
CA VAL A 562 -16.68 24.95 28.97
C VAL A 562 -15.44 24.38 29.66
N LEU A 563 -15.48 24.21 30.98
CA LEU A 563 -14.34 23.77 31.77
C LEU A 563 -14.57 22.36 32.34
N SER A 564 -13.63 21.44 32.13
CA SER A 564 -13.78 20.05 32.54
C SER A 564 -13.20 19.71 33.92
N GLU A 565 -12.28 20.52 34.44
CA GLU A 565 -11.54 20.25 35.69
C GLU A 565 -11.61 21.42 36.69
N GLU A 566 -12.40 22.46 36.41
CA GLU A 566 -12.61 23.54 37.38
C GLU A 566 -13.64 23.09 38.42
N THR A 567 -13.17 22.70 39.60
CA THR A 567 -14.04 22.54 40.78
C THR A 567 -14.67 23.89 41.11
N SER A 568 -16.01 23.93 41.22
CA SER A 568 -16.74 25.10 41.70
C SER A 568 -16.10 25.67 42.97
N PRO A 569 -16.09 27.01 43.13
CA PRO A 569 -15.44 27.69 44.25
C PRO A 569 -15.92 27.22 45.62
#